data_AF-A0A841EF58-F1
#
_entry.id   AF-A0A841EF58-F1
#
_cell.length_a   1.000
_cell.length_b   1.000
_cell.length_c   1.000
_cell.angle_alpha   90.00
_cell.angle_beta   90.00
_cell.angle_gamma   90.00
#
_symmetry.space_group_name_H-M   'P 1'
#
loop_
_entity.id
_entity.type
_entity.pdbx_description
1 polymer ?
#
loop_
_entity_poly.entity_id
_entity_poly.type
_entity_poly.pdbx_seq_one_letter_code
_entity_poly.pdbx_strand_id
1 'polypeptide(L)'
;MRVRMPADIEREDKLLANLSARQLLIIGIPGLGLWALWSALGDAVPLPVLGALAVPLMGAAVAAALIQRDGLSLDRLLVAAVRFHRAPKRRATTAPSSAEVPSWISADPGPLPAPLELPVSAIGDDGVIDLGEHGAALVLDCSTVNVGLRTEEERAALVSGFASYLNSLAAPVQILVRAESVRLDPLIAALDAAAPTLPHPALEQAARAHADFLNDLAASHTLLYRRVLLVVREPAAHGRQAAATLKRRADDAARALAGAGSTATVLDGPRAVAVLAAAADPTRTGGVAPEDLAAPDAVITGPETEQQEEG
;
A
#
# COMPACT_ATOMS: atom_id res chain seq x y z
N MET A 1 -11.38 28.73 14.25
CA MET A 1 -12.42 28.38 13.24
C MET A 1 -12.18 26.92 12.83
N ARG A 2 -13.00 25.97 13.30
CA ARG A 2 -12.81 24.53 13.02
C ARG A 2 -13.26 24.26 11.58
N VAL A 3 -12.31 24.21 10.65
CA VAL A 3 -12.57 23.71 9.29
C VAL A 3 -12.79 22.21 9.40
N ARG A 4 -14.02 21.75 9.12
CA ARG A 4 -14.29 20.32 8.92
C ARG A 4 -13.61 19.91 7.62
N MET A 5 -12.43 19.33 7.70
CA MET A 5 -11.86 18.62 6.56
C MET A 5 -12.72 17.38 6.28
N PRO A 6 -13.28 17.24 5.07
CA PRO A 6 -13.95 16.01 4.69
C PRO A 6 -12.93 14.86 4.77
N ALA A 7 -13.33 13.73 5.35
CA ALA A 7 -12.48 12.55 5.54
C ALA A 7 -12.07 11.89 4.20
N ASP A 8 -12.67 12.32 3.10
CA ASP A 8 -12.41 11.83 1.76
C ASP A 8 -12.05 13.02 0.86
N ILE A 9 -10.76 13.16 0.57
CA ILE A 9 -10.17 14.24 -0.24
C ILE A 9 -10.32 13.93 -1.74
N GLU A 10 -10.61 12.68 -2.12
CA GLU A 10 -10.87 12.25 -3.50
C GLU A 10 -12.35 12.33 -3.90
N ARG A 11 -13.13 13.19 -3.24
CA ARG A 11 -14.55 13.34 -3.55
C ARG A 11 -14.69 14.03 -4.91
N GLU A 12 -15.21 13.31 -5.91
CA GLU A 12 -15.44 13.88 -7.25
C GLU A 12 -16.27 15.16 -7.19
N ASP A 13 -15.83 16.17 -7.95
CA ASP A 13 -16.54 17.43 -8.07
C ASP A 13 -17.95 17.22 -8.62
N LYS A 14 -18.92 17.81 -7.91
CA LYS A 14 -20.33 17.74 -8.25
C LYS A 14 -20.65 18.89 -9.19
N LEU A 15 -21.06 18.57 -10.40
CA LEU A 15 -21.31 19.56 -11.44
C LEU A 15 -22.76 20.02 -11.48
N LEU A 16 -23.71 19.06 -11.47
CA LEU A 16 -25.11 19.36 -11.74
C LEU A 16 -26.02 18.46 -10.91
N ALA A 17 -27.02 19.04 -10.25
CA ALA A 17 -27.98 18.32 -9.40
C ALA A 17 -27.34 17.36 -8.37
N ASN A 18 -26.20 17.74 -7.80
CA ASN A 18 -25.44 16.93 -6.82
C ASN A 18 -24.80 15.64 -7.40
N LEU A 19 -24.77 15.50 -8.74
CA LEU A 19 -24.13 14.39 -9.46
C LEU A 19 -22.73 14.79 -9.97
N SER A 20 -21.81 13.82 -10.00
CA SER A 20 -20.49 14.01 -10.61
C SER A 20 -20.55 13.98 -12.14
N ALA A 21 -19.51 14.52 -12.81
CA ALA A 21 -19.36 14.44 -14.26
C ALA A 21 -19.49 12.99 -14.78
N ARG A 22 -18.91 12.05 -14.02
CA ARG A 22 -18.95 10.62 -14.31
C ARG A 22 -20.38 10.08 -14.25
N GLN A 23 -21.13 10.41 -13.20
CA GLN A 23 -22.51 9.96 -13.04
C GLN A 23 -23.43 10.51 -14.15
N LEU A 24 -23.22 11.76 -14.55
CA LEU A 24 -23.94 12.36 -15.67
C LEU A 24 -23.64 11.67 -16.99
N LEU A 25 -22.39 11.25 -17.24
CA LEU A 25 -22.05 10.48 -18.44
C LEU A 25 -22.67 9.08 -18.43
N ILE A 26 -22.59 8.36 -17.30
CA ILE A 26 -23.12 7.00 -17.16
C ILE A 26 -24.64 6.98 -17.37
N ILE A 27 -25.38 7.98 -16.90
CA ILE A 27 -26.83 8.07 -17.08
C ILE A 27 -27.20 8.72 -18.41
N GLY A 28 -26.43 9.74 -18.83
CA GLY A 28 -26.71 10.55 -20.01
C GLY A 28 -26.50 9.81 -21.33
N ILE A 29 -25.46 8.98 -21.45
CA ILE A 29 -25.20 8.23 -22.70
C ILE A 29 -26.34 7.25 -23.02
N PRO A 30 -26.79 6.37 -22.10
CA PRO A 30 -27.96 5.52 -22.33
C PRO A 30 -29.25 6.31 -22.57
N GLY A 31 -29.44 7.42 -21.84
CA GLY A 31 -30.61 8.29 -22.03
C GLY A 31 -30.67 8.92 -23.43
N LEU A 32 -29.54 9.43 -23.93
CA LEU A 32 -29.42 9.96 -25.29
C LEU A 32 -29.59 8.86 -26.34
N GLY A 33 -29.04 7.66 -26.10
CA GLY A 33 -29.23 6.50 -26.98
C GLY A 33 -30.69 6.07 -27.08
N LEU A 34 -31.41 6.02 -25.96
CA LEU A 34 -32.84 5.72 -25.94
C LEU A 34 -33.66 6.83 -26.62
N TRP A 35 -33.29 8.10 -26.44
CA TRP A 35 -33.93 9.22 -27.12
C TRP A 35 -33.72 9.16 -28.65
N ALA A 36 -32.52 8.84 -29.10
CA ALA A 36 -32.22 8.65 -30.53
C ALA A 36 -32.97 7.43 -31.11
N LEU A 37 -33.09 6.35 -30.34
CA LEU A 37 -33.87 5.18 -30.74
C LEU A 37 -35.36 5.51 -30.84
N TRP A 38 -35.89 6.26 -29.88
CA TRP A 38 -37.27 6.75 -29.89
C TRP A 38 -37.54 7.67 -31.07
N SER A 39 -36.63 8.60 -31.38
CA SER A 39 -36.82 9.54 -32.50
C SER A 39 -36.76 8.87 -33.87
N ALA A 40 -36.02 7.76 -34.00
CA ALA A 40 -35.92 7.00 -35.26
C ALA A 40 -37.00 5.93 -35.44
N LEU A 41 -37.45 5.28 -34.36
CA LEU A 41 -38.35 4.12 -34.41
C LEU A 41 -39.71 4.34 -33.71
N GLY A 42 -39.96 5.51 -33.13
CA GLY A 42 -41.15 5.78 -32.33
C GLY A 42 -42.47 5.65 -33.08
N ASP A 43 -42.46 5.90 -34.40
CA ASP A 43 -43.64 5.72 -35.26
C ASP A 43 -43.90 4.26 -35.65
N ALA A 44 -42.87 3.40 -35.56
CA ALA A 44 -42.92 1.99 -35.99
C ALA A 44 -43.04 1.01 -34.83
N VAL A 45 -42.63 1.39 -33.61
CA VAL A 45 -42.58 0.50 -32.45
C VAL A 45 -43.57 0.96 -31.37
N PRO A 46 -44.46 0.08 -30.89
CA PRO A 46 -45.41 0.44 -29.85
C PRO A 46 -44.70 0.79 -28.53
N LEU A 47 -45.15 1.90 -27.91
CA LEU A 47 -44.74 2.42 -26.61
C LEU A 47 -44.37 1.37 -25.52
N PRO A 48 -45.17 0.31 -25.26
CA PRO A 48 -44.84 -0.67 -24.23
C PRO A 48 -43.54 -1.45 -24.50
N VAL A 49 -43.18 -1.69 -25.77
CA VAL A 49 -41.96 -2.43 -26.12
C VAL A 49 -40.73 -1.56 -25.87
N LEU A 50 -40.80 -0.28 -26.23
CA LEU A 50 -39.76 0.70 -25.93
C LEU A 50 -39.59 0.90 -24.42
N GLY A 51 -40.70 1.00 -23.67
CA GLY A 51 -40.67 1.08 -22.21
C GLY A 51 -40.05 -0.15 -21.55
N ALA A 52 -40.38 -1.36 -22.03
CA ALA A 52 -39.84 -2.61 -21.50
C ALA A 52 -38.32 -2.74 -21.67
N LEU A 53 -37.73 -2.10 -22.68
CA LEU A 53 -36.28 -2.04 -22.88
C LEU A 53 -35.64 -0.84 -22.13
N ALA A 54 -36.29 0.31 -22.17
CA ALA A 54 -35.78 1.55 -21.61
C ALA A 54 -35.69 1.50 -20.07
N VAL A 55 -36.72 0.97 -19.40
CA VAL A 55 -36.78 0.89 -17.94
C VAL A 55 -35.62 0.08 -17.34
N PRO A 56 -35.34 -1.17 -17.77
CA PRO A 56 -34.22 -1.93 -17.21
C PRO A 56 -32.87 -1.32 -17.59
N LEU A 57 -32.72 -0.77 -18.80
CA LEU A 57 -31.46 -0.15 -19.23
C LEU A 57 -31.13 1.10 -18.39
N MET A 58 -32.10 1.99 -18.22
CA MET A 58 -31.94 3.19 -17.38
C MET A 58 -31.84 2.83 -15.90
N GLY A 59 -32.61 1.85 -15.43
CA GLY A 59 -32.51 1.33 -14.06
C GLY A 59 -31.10 0.80 -13.76
N ALA A 60 -30.51 0.03 -14.68
CA ALA A 60 -29.14 -0.45 -14.56
C ALA A 60 -28.10 0.69 -14.61
N ALA A 61 -28.28 1.69 -15.48
CA ALA A 61 -27.39 2.85 -15.57
C ALA A 61 -27.42 3.70 -14.29
N VAL A 62 -28.60 3.95 -13.74
CA VAL A 62 -28.78 4.68 -12.46
C VAL A 62 -28.20 3.87 -11.30
N ALA A 63 -28.47 2.56 -11.24
CA ALA A 63 -27.88 1.68 -10.24
C ALA A 63 -26.35 1.69 -10.33
N ALA A 64 -25.78 1.60 -11.54
CA ALA A 64 -24.33 1.65 -11.75
C ALA A 64 -23.70 2.99 -11.34
N ALA A 65 -24.41 4.10 -11.54
CA ALA A 65 -23.94 5.44 -11.19
C ALA A 65 -24.03 5.75 -9.68
N LEU A 66 -25.04 5.22 -8.99
CA LEU A 66 -25.35 5.57 -7.61
C LEU A 66 -24.88 4.53 -6.58
N ILE A 67 -24.86 3.25 -6.94
CA ILE A 67 -24.44 2.19 -6.01
C ILE A 67 -22.91 2.19 -5.92
N GLN A 68 -22.45 2.36 -4.70
CA GLN A 68 -21.05 2.18 -4.32
C GLN A 68 -20.97 1.01 -3.35
N ARG A 69 -19.98 0.14 -3.57
CA ARG A 69 -19.64 -0.93 -2.64
C ARG A 69 -18.19 -0.71 -2.23
N ASP A 70 -17.96 -0.58 -0.93
CA ASP A 70 -16.63 -0.38 -0.35
C ASP A 70 -15.87 0.82 -0.93
N GLY A 71 -16.60 1.90 -1.29
CA GLY A 71 -16.04 3.12 -1.91
C GLY A 71 -15.79 3.02 -3.42
N LEU A 72 -15.97 1.86 -4.05
CA LEU A 72 -15.89 1.68 -5.49
C LEU A 72 -17.28 1.72 -6.13
N SER A 73 -17.40 2.45 -7.23
CA SER A 73 -18.62 2.43 -8.05
C SER A 73 -18.73 1.14 -8.86
N LEU A 74 -19.96 0.73 -9.16
CA LEU A 74 -20.24 -0.55 -9.84
C LEU A 74 -19.57 -0.68 -11.22
N ASP A 75 -19.41 0.42 -11.96
CA ASP A 75 -18.67 0.47 -13.23
C ASP A 75 -17.20 0.09 -13.04
N ARG A 76 -16.53 0.65 -12.02
CA ARG A 76 -15.14 0.32 -11.69
C ARG A 76 -15.02 -1.13 -11.25
N LEU A 77 -15.98 -1.63 -10.47
CA LEU A 77 -16.04 -3.04 -10.08
C LEU A 77 -16.23 -3.95 -11.29
N LEU A 78 -17.08 -3.59 -12.25
CA LEU A 78 -17.32 -4.37 -13.46
C LEU A 78 -16.07 -4.39 -14.34
N VAL A 79 -15.41 -3.25 -14.53
CA VAL A 79 -14.13 -3.19 -15.25
C VAL A 79 -13.05 -4.02 -14.54
N ALA A 80 -12.96 -3.93 -13.21
CA ALA A 80 -12.04 -4.74 -12.42
C ALA A 80 -12.37 -6.24 -12.56
N ALA A 81 -13.64 -6.63 -12.56
CA ALA A 81 -14.09 -8.00 -12.74
C ALA A 81 -13.77 -8.53 -14.15
N VAL A 82 -14.02 -7.74 -15.20
CA VAL A 82 -13.66 -8.09 -16.59
C VAL A 82 -12.15 -8.22 -16.74
N ARG A 83 -11.38 -7.27 -16.22
CA ARG A 83 -9.91 -7.34 -16.21
C ARG A 83 -9.41 -8.56 -15.45
N PHE A 84 -9.97 -8.83 -14.27
CA PHE A 84 -9.63 -10.00 -13.47
C PHE A 84 -9.95 -11.29 -14.22
N HIS A 85 -11.11 -11.39 -14.89
CA HIS A 85 -11.50 -12.57 -15.65
C HIS A 85 -10.62 -12.80 -16.87
N ARG A 86 -10.15 -11.72 -17.52
CA ARG A 86 -9.23 -11.79 -18.66
C ARG A 86 -7.75 -11.95 -18.26
N ALA A 87 -7.40 -11.59 -17.03
CA ALA A 87 -6.02 -11.68 -16.56
C ALA A 87 -5.60 -13.14 -16.33
N PRO A 88 -4.34 -13.50 -16.64
CA PRO A 88 -3.83 -14.84 -16.39
C PRO A 88 -3.87 -15.14 -14.89
N LYS A 89 -4.47 -16.29 -14.54
CA LYS A 89 -4.67 -16.72 -13.14
C LYS A 89 -3.42 -17.30 -12.49
N ARG A 90 -2.47 -17.75 -13.30
CA ARG A 90 -1.20 -18.32 -12.87
C ARG A 90 -0.10 -17.40 -13.36
N ARG A 91 0.65 -16.83 -12.42
CA ARG A 91 1.82 -16.00 -12.70
C ARG A 91 3.04 -16.55 -11.96
N ALA A 92 4.20 -16.51 -12.59
CA ALA A 92 5.45 -16.98 -12.01
C ALA A 92 6.51 -15.87 -12.06
N THR A 93 7.35 -15.80 -11.03
CA THR A 93 8.47 -14.84 -10.94
C THR A 93 9.56 -15.11 -11.99
N THR A 94 9.67 -16.34 -12.45
CA THR A 94 10.62 -16.76 -13.48
C THR A 94 9.91 -16.89 -14.83
N ALA A 95 10.61 -16.57 -15.91
CA ALA A 95 10.13 -16.83 -17.26
C ALA A 95 9.74 -18.31 -17.40
N PRO A 96 8.58 -18.63 -17.98
CA PRO A 96 8.13 -20.01 -18.12
C PRO A 96 9.12 -20.77 -19.01
N SER A 97 9.92 -21.65 -18.41
CA SER A 97 10.72 -22.63 -19.14
C SER A 97 9.90 -23.90 -19.29
N SER A 98 9.74 -24.37 -20.53
CA SER A 98 9.23 -25.71 -20.79
C SER A 98 10.30 -26.72 -20.39
N ALA A 99 10.41 -27.01 -19.10
CA ALA A 99 11.19 -28.16 -18.65
C ALA A 99 10.58 -29.41 -19.30
N GLU A 100 11.40 -30.22 -19.98
CA GLU A 100 10.96 -31.51 -20.51
C GLU A 100 10.47 -32.37 -19.35
N VAL A 101 9.16 -32.63 -19.33
CA VAL A 101 8.54 -33.45 -18.30
C VAL A 101 8.93 -34.91 -18.56
N PRO A 102 9.46 -35.65 -17.58
CA PRO A 102 9.78 -37.07 -17.75
C PRO A 102 8.58 -37.89 -18.24
N SER A 103 8.82 -38.85 -19.14
CA SER A 103 7.79 -39.61 -19.86
C SER A 103 6.86 -40.46 -18.98
N TRP A 104 7.23 -40.70 -17.72
CA TRP A 104 6.41 -41.43 -16.74
C TRP A 104 5.38 -40.54 -16.03
N ILE A 105 5.40 -39.22 -16.25
CA ILE A 105 4.39 -38.29 -15.73
C ILE A 105 3.30 -38.10 -16.79
N SER A 106 2.12 -38.66 -16.56
CA SER A 106 0.96 -38.54 -17.45
C SER A 106 0.05 -37.35 -17.12
N ALA A 107 0.58 -36.34 -16.42
CA ALA A 107 -0.18 -35.14 -16.09
C ALA A 107 -0.19 -34.16 -17.27
N ASP A 108 -1.37 -33.70 -17.66
CA ASP A 108 -1.50 -32.56 -18.56
C ASP A 108 -1.05 -31.29 -17.79
N PRO A 109 0.09 -30.65 -18.15
CA PRO A 109 0.62 -29.53 -17.39
C PRO A 109 -0.27 -28.28 -17.47
N GLY A 110 -1.29 -28.28 -18.34
CA GLY A 110 -2.15 -27.13 -18.56
C GLY A 110 -1.35 -25.93 -19.13
N PRO A 111 -1.96 -24.74 -19.18
CA PRO A 111 -1.28 -23.56 -19.69
C PRO A 111 -0.14 -23.14 -18.76
N LEU A 112 1.02 -22.82 -19.36
CA LEU A 112 2.17 -22.27 -18.66
C LEU A 112 1.78 -20.97 -17.92
N PRO A 113 2.33 -20.73 -16.72
CA PRO A 113 2.09 -19.48 -16.01
C PRO A 113 2.63 -18.29 -16.81
N ALA A 114 1.90 -17.19 -16.80
CA ALA A 114 2.38 -15.93 -17.36
C ALA A 114 3.51 -15.35 -16.48
N PRO A 115 4.41 -14.52 -17.00
CA PRO A 115 5.38 -13.84 -16.16
C PRO A 115 4.68 -12.90 -15.15
N LEU A 116 5.22 -12.84 -13.94
CA LEU A 116 4.78 -11.91 -12.90
C LEU A 116 5.43 -10.55 -13.14
N GLU A 117 4.67 -9.64 -13.74
CA GLU A 117 5.06 -8.24 -13.87
C GLU A 117 4.85 -7.55 -12.51
N LEU A 118 5.95 -7.24 -11.83
CA LEU A 118 5.96 -6.41 -10.63
C LEU A 118 6.19 -4.95 -11.03
N PRO A 119 5.51 -3.99 -10.37
CA PRO A 119 5.74 -2.56 -10.61
C PRO A 119 7.11 -2.07 -10.10
N VAL A 120 7.82 -2.92 -9.36
CA VAL A 120 9.18 -2.69 -8.85
C VAL A 120 10.10 -3.64 -9.59
N SER A 121 11.14 -3.10 -10.22
CA SER A 121 12.14 -3.87 -10.97
C SER A 121 13.31 -4.31 -10.07
N ALA A 122 13.77 -3.43 -9.18
CA ALA A 122 14.87 -3.73 -8.25
C ALA A 122 14.80 -2.81 -7.01
N ILE A 123 15.44 -3.24 -5.93
CA ILE A 123 15.62 -2.44 -4.71
C ILE A 123 17.11 -2.49 -4.36
N GLY A 124 17.78 -1.34 -4.32
CA GLY A 124 19.18 -1.25 -3.90
C GLY A 124 19.33 -1.36 -2.39
N ASP A 125 20.52 -1.74 -1.93
CA ASP A 125 20.86 -1.78 -0.49
C ASP A 125 20.69 -0.41 0.19
N ASP A 126 20.85 0.67 -0.58
CA ASP A 126 20.63 2.04 -0.16
C ASP A 126 19.16 2.47 -0.12
N GLY A 127 18.22 1.53 -0.34
CA GLY A 127 16.79 1.74 -0.28
C GLY A 127 16.16 2.34 -1.53
N VAL A 128 16.94 2.59 -2.59
CA VAL A 128 16.40 3.12 -3.85
C VAL A 128 15.59 2.04 -4.54
N ILE A 129 14.31 2.32 -4.77
CA ILE A 129 13.37 1.45 -5.45
C ILE A 129 13.33 1.84 -6.92
N ASP A 130 13.77 0.95 -7.79
CA ASP A 130 13.63 1.09 -9.24
C ASP A 130 12.22 0.65 -9.67
N LEU A 131 11.53 1.51 -10.42
CA LEU A 131 10.19 1.28 -10.95
C LEU A 131 10.23 1.04 -12.47
N GLY A 132 11.41 0.82 -13.06
CA GLY A 132 11.60 0.62 -14.49
C GLY A 132 11.21 1.87 -15.29
N GLU A 133 10.31 1.73 -16.26
CA GLU A 133 9.82 2.84 -17.10
C GLU A 133 9.12 3.96 -16.31
N HIS A 134 8.84 3.71 -15.03
CA HIS A 134 8.17 4.62 -14.13
C HIS A 134 9.16 5.42 -13.24
N GLY A 135 10.48 5.33 -13.50
CA GLY A 135 11.51 6.06 -12.77
C GLY A 135 11.92 5.38 -11.48
N ALA A 136 12.28 6.16 -10.45
CA ALA A 136 12.75 5.63 -9.17
C ALA A 136 12.01 6.28 -7.98
N ALA A 137 12.00 5.58 -6.84
CA ALA A 137 11.42 6.06 -5.60
C ALA A 137 12.30 5.77 -4.39
N LEU A 138 12.09 6.55 -3.33
CA LEU A 138 12.68 6.33 -2.01
C LEU A 138 11.59 6.47 -0.95
N VAL A 139 11.62 5.62 0.05
CA VAL A 139 10.65 5.62 1.15
C VAL A 139 11.34 6.03 2.44
N LEU A 140 10.72 6.95 3.16
CA LEU A 140 11.13 7.35 4.50
C LEU A 140 10.08 6.90 5.51
N ASP A 141 10.54 6.39 6.65
CA ASP A 141 9.70 6.16 7.83
C ASP A 141 9.64 7.43 8.66
N CYS A 142 8.43 7.90 8.96
CA CYS A 142 8.20 9.14 9.67
C CYS A 142 7.58 8.88 11.05
N SER A 143 8.16 9.48 12.08
CA SER A 143 7.54 9.48 13.41
C SER A 143 6.39 10.48 13.50
N THR A 144 5.44 10.16 14.36
CA THR A 144 4.29 11.03 14.64
C THR A 144 4.56 11.96 15.81
N VAL A 145 4.03 13.18 15.75
CA VAL A 145 4.09 14.15 16.86
C VAL A 145 2.73 14.26 17.53
N ASN A 146 2.69 14.19 18.86
CA ASN A 146 1.46 14.44 19.61
C ASN A 146 1.22 15.95 19.79
N VAL A 147 0.43 16.54 18.90
CA VAL A 147 0.07 17.97 18.91
C VAL A 147 -0.93 18.31 20.04
N GLY A 148 -1.62 17.31 20.59
CA GLY A 148 -2.63 17.49 21.64
C GLY A 148 -2.04 17.86 23.00
N LEU A 149 -0.80 17.45 23.27
CA LEU A 149 -0.09 17.71 24.52
C LEU A 149 0.78 18.99 24.47
N ARG A 150 0.76 19.71 23.35
CA ARG A 150 1.58 20.91 23.11
C ARG A 150 0.83 22.18 23.48
N THR A 151 1.58 23.21 23.88
CA THR A 151 1.02 24.56 24.09
C THR A 151 0.52 25.14 22.77
N GLU A 152 -0.27 26.22 22.81
CA GLU A 152 -0.79 26.82 21.58
C GLU A 152 0.34 27.41 20.72
N GLU A 153 1.37 27.99 21.34
CA GLU A 153 2.56 28.50 20.66
C GLU A 153 3.36 27.37 19.99
N GLU A 154 3.59 26.27 20.71
CA GLU A 154 4.26 25.08 20.16
C GLU A 154 3.46 24.48 19.01
N ARG A 155 2.13 24.40 19.14
CA ARG A 155 1.25 23.92 18.07
C ARG A 155 1.34 24.80 16.83
N ALA A 156 1.31 26.12 16.99
CA ALA A 156 1.45 27.06 15.88
C ALA A 156 2.83 26.91 15.19
N ALA A 157 3.89 26.72 15.97
CA ALA A 157 5.23 26.48 15.45
C ALA A 157 5.31 25.16 14.64
N LEU A 158 4.76 24.06 15.15
CA LEU A 158 4.70 22.77 14.44
C LEU A 158 3.93 22.90 13.13
N VAL A 159 2.75 23.52 13.15
CA VAL A 159 1.91 23.74 11.95
C VAL A 159 2.66 24.59 10.92
N SER A 160 3.36 25.65 11.36
CA SER A 160 4.19 26.49 10.48
C SER A 160 5.36 25.70 9.85
N GLY A 161 6.00 24.82 10.63
CA GLY A 161 7.05 23.92 10.13
C GLY A 161 6.55 22.99 9.03
N PHE A 162 5.41 22.31 9.25
CA PHE A 162 4.79 21.47 8.22
C PHE A 162 4.34 22.27 7.00
N ALA A 163 3.76 23.45 7.17
CA ALA A 163 3.39 24.33 6.06
C ALA A 163 4.61 24.75 5.23
N SER A 164 5.72 25.08 5.91
CA SER A 164 6.98 25.45 5.26
C SER A 164 7.57 24.29 4.46
N TYR A 165 7.52 23.06 4.98
CA TYR A 165 7.90 21.86 4.24
C TYR A 165 7.03 21.65 3.00
N LEU A 166 5.70 21.73 3.13
CA LEU A 166 4.81 21.55 1.98
C LEU A 166 5.03 22.62 0.90
N ASN A 167 5.31 23.86 1.31
CA ASN A 167 5.60 24.96 0.39
C ASN A 167 6.98 24.85 -0.28
N SER A 168 7.92 24.06 0.26
CA SER A 168 9.25 23.88 -0.32
C SER A 168 9.33 22.72 -1.32
N LEU A 169 8.26 21.94 -1.46
CA LEU A 169 8.20 20.80 -2.36
C LEU A 169 8.31 21.23 -3.83
N ALA A 170 9.42 20.87 -4.47
CA ALA A 170 9.63 21.08 -5.91
C ALA A 170 9.07 19.94 -6.77
N ALA A 171 8.62 18.84 -6.16
CA ALA A 171 8.07 17.68 -6.82
C ALA A 171 6.97 17.04 -5.96
N PRO A 172 6.04 16.29 -6.56
CA PRO A 172 5.02 15.56 -5.80
C PRO A 172 5.67 14.58 -4.82
N VAL A 173 5.18 14.59 -3.58
CA VAL A 173 5.49 13.58 -2.56
C VAL A 173 4.20 12.89 -2.15
N GLN A 174 4.29 11.63 -1.76
CA GLN A 174 3.15 10.88 -1.27
C GLN A 174 3.31 10.62 0.22
N ILE A 175 2.30 10.95 1.00
CA ILE A 175 2.23 10.63 2.43
C ILE A 175 1.25 9.48 2.58
N LEU A 176 1.75 8.33 3.02
CA LEU A 176 0.97 7.12 3.23
C LEU A 176 0.86 6.85 4.73
N VAL A 177 -0.37 6.87 5.25
CA VAL A 177 -0.65 6.52 6.64
C VAL A 177 -1.32 5.16 6.67
N ARG A 178 -0.69 4.18 7.32
CA ARG A 178 -1.21 2.82 7.44
C ARG A 178 -1.44 2.46 8.90
N ALA A 179 -2.54 1.78 9.18
CA ALA A 179 -2.71 1.06 10.43
C ALA A 179 -2.12 -0.34 10.25
N GLU A 180 -1.15 -0.69 11.10
CA GLU A 180 -0.49 -1.99 11.08
C GLU A 180 -0.68 -2.69 12.43
N SER A 181 -0.80 -4.02 12.40
CA SER A 181 -0.90 -4.81 13.63
C SER A 181 0.47 -4.89 14.30
N VAL A 182 0.52 -4.61 15.59
CA VAL A 182 1.73 -4.73 16.41
C VAL A 182 1.99 -6.21 16.67
N ARG A 183 3.23 -6.66 16.43
CA ARG A 183 3.69 -7.99 16.83
C ARG A 183 4.44 -7.90 18.14
N LEU A 184 3.99 -8.67 19.13
CA LEU A 184 4.68 -8.77 20.42
C LEU A 184 5.56 -10.02 20.50
N ASP A 185 5.41 -11.03 19.62
CA ASP A 185 6.18 -12.29 19.68
C ASP A 185 7.69 -12.07 19.78
N PRO A 186 8.33 -11.19 18.97
CA PRO A 186 9.77 -10.98 19.06
C PRO A 186 10.20 -10.38 20.40
N LEU A 187 9.39 -9.45 20.94
CA LEU A 187 9.66 -8.83 22.23
C LEU A 187 9.50 -9.83 23.38
N ILE A 188 8.45 -10.66 23.32
CA ILE A 188 8.19 -11.73 24.29
C ILE A 188 9.34 -12.73 24.28
N ALA A 189 9.75 -13.20 23.09
CA ALA A 189 10.89 -14.10 22.95
C ALA A 189 12.21 -13.49 23.47
N ALA A 190 12.43 -12.18 23.23
CA ALA A 190 13.59 -11.48 23.77
C ALA A 190 13.56 -11.38 25.30
N LEU A 191 12.38 -11.13 25.89
CA LEU A 191 12.19 -11.12 27.35
C LEU A 191 12.44 -12.51 27.95
N ASP A 192 11.91 -13.56 27.34
CA ASP A 192 12.10 -14.94 27.80
C ASP A 192 13.56 -15.40 27.70
N ALA A 193 14.25 -15.00 26.64
CA ALA A 193 15.67 -15.28 26.46
C ALA A 193 16.56 -14.48 27.42
N ALA A 194 16.20 -13.23 27.72
CA ALA A 194 16.97 -12.37 28.62
C ALA A 194 16.71 -12.70 30.10
N ALA A 195 15.49 -13.12 30.47
CA ALA A 195 15.07 -13.40 31.85
C ALA A 195 16.09 -14.21 32.68
N PRO A 196 16.62 -15.37 32.21
CA PRO A 196 17.58 -16.16 32.99
C PRO A 196 18.97 -15.53 33.13
N THR A 197 19.28 -14.51 32.34
CA THR A 197 20.59 -13.82 32.40
C THR A 197 20.59 -12.64 33.37
N LEU A 198 19.43 -12.30 33.97
CA LEU A 198 19.29 -11.18 34.88
C LEU A 198 19.96 -11.48 36.24
N PRO A 199 20.64 -10.49 36.85
CA PRO A 199 21.48 -10.71 38.02
C PRO A 199 20.73 -10.99 39.32
N HIS A 200 19.41 -10.73 39.38
CA HIS A 200 18.61 -10.86 40.60
C HIS A 200 17.32 -11.63 40.32
N PRO A 201 16.91 -12.60 41.17
CA PRO A 201 15.74 -13.46 40.92
C PRO A 201 14.43 -12.68 40.80
N ALA A 202 14.28 -11.56 41.52
CA ALA A 202 13.11 -10.69 41.38
C ALA A 202 13.02 -10.02 39.99
N LEU A 203 14.17 -9.75 39.34
CA LEU A 203 14.18 -9.19 37.98
C LEU A 203 13.84 -10.26 36.95
N GLU A 204 14.33 -11.49 37.13
CA GLU A 204 13.90 -12.63 36.31
C GLU A 204 12.39 -12.84 36.40
N GLN A 205 11.84 -12.85 37.62
CA GLN A 205 10.40 -13.02 37.82
C GLN A 205 9.59 -11.88 37.20
N ALA A 206 10.06 -10.63 37.30
CA ALA A 206 9.42 -9.48 36.69
C ALA A 206 9.45 -9.56 35.15
N ALA A 207 10.56 -10.01 34.56
CA ALA A 207 10.67 -10.18 33.11
C ALA A 207 9.70 -11.24 32.58
N ARG A 208 9.60 -12.40 33.26
CA ARG A 208 8.64 -13.46 32.91
C ARG A 208 7.19 -12.99 33.05
N ALA A 209 6.86 -12.33 34.18
CA ALA A 209 5.53 -11.78 34.39
C ALA A 209 5.16 -10.72 33.34
N HIS A 210 6.14 -9.95 32.85
CA HIS A 210 5.93 -9.00 31.76
C HIS A 210 5.67 -9.71 30.42
N ALA A 211 6.43 -10.77 30.11
CA ALA A 211 6.21 -11.60 28.93
C ALA A 211 4.80 -12.24 28.94
N ASP A 212 4.37 -12.77 30.10
CA ASP A 212 3.03 -13.32 30.29
C ASP A 212 1.93 -12.26 30.05
N PHE A 213 2.11 -11.06 30.62
CA PHE A 213 1.18 -9.94 30.39
C PHE A 213 1.09 -9.55 28.91
N LEU A 214 2.22 -9.51 28.20
CA LEU A 214 2.25 -9.19 26.77
C LEU A 214 1.59 -10.28 25.92
N ASN A 215 1.75 -11.56 26.29
CA ASN A 215 1.03 -12.67 25.68
C ASN A 215 -0.49 -12.52 25.87
N ASP A 216 -0.95 -12.24 27.10
CA ASP A 216 -2.36 -12.02 27.39
C ASP A 216 -2.93 -10.83 26.61
N LEU A 217 -2.15 -9.74 26.50
CA LEU A 217 -2.54 -8.56 25.74
C LEU A 217 -2.66 -8.87 24.24
N ALA A 218 -1.73 -9.63 23.68
CA ALA A 218 -1.77 -10.07 22.28
C ALA A 218 -2.96 -11.00 21.99
N ALA A 219 -3.31 -11.87 22.94
CA ALA A 219 -4.42 -12.82 22.78
C ALA A 219 -5.79 -12.15 22.92
N SER A 220 -5.91 -11.11 23.76
CA SER A 220 -7.17 -10.44 24.07
C SER A 220 -7.50 -9.24 23.18
N HIS A 221 -6.48 -8.58 22.60
CA HIS A 221 -6.66 -7.34 21.85
C HIS A 221 -5.90 -7.31 20.53
N THR A 222 -6.55 -6.78 19.49
CA THR A 222 -5.85 -6.39 18.26
C THR A 222 -5.17 -5.04 18.49
N LEU A 223 -3.86 -5.07 18.69
CA LEU A 223 -3.04 -3.88 18.86
C LEU A 223 -2.67 -3.29 17.50
N LEU A 224 -3.04 -2.04 17.26
CA LEU A 224 -2.75 -1.32 16.02
C LEU A 224 -1.83 -0.15 16.29
N TYR A 225 -0.83 0.04 15.44
CA TYR A 225 -0.02 1.25 15.39
C TYR A 225 -0.17 1.94 14.03
N ARG A 226 0.02 3.26 14.01
CA ARG A 226 0.00 4.03 12.77
C ARG A 226 1.41 4.21 12.27
N ARG A 227 1.72 3.63 11.11
CA ARG A 227 2.95 3.89 10.39
C ARG A 227 2.71 5.01 9.38
N VAL A 228 3.59 6.01 9.39
CA VAL A 228 3.55 7.13 8.44
C VAL A 228 4.76 7.00 7.53
N LEU A 229 4.52 6.82 6.24
CA LEU A 229 5.56 6.71 5.24
C LEU A 229 5.51 7.93 4.33
N LEU A 230 6.67 8.49 4.03
CA LEU A 230 6.84 9.53 3.02
C LEU A 230 7.54 8.91 1.81
N VAL A 231 6.89 8.96 0.65
CA VAL A 231 7.46 8.45 -0.60
C VAL A 231 7.84 9.63 -1.48
N VAL A 232 9.12 9.67 -1.85
CA VAL A 232 9.66 10.64 -2.80
C VAL A 232 9.92 9.90 -4.11
N ARG A 233 9.46 10.47 -5.23
CA ARG A 233 9.59 9.86 -6.56
C ARG A 233 10.34 10.78 -7.52
N GLU A 234 11.10 10.17 -8.41
CA GLU A 234 11.78 10.81 -9.53
C GLU A 234 11.34 10.11 -10.83
N PRO A 235 10.39 10.69 -11.59
CA PRO A 235 9.78 10.01 -12.74
C PRO A 235 10.65 10.01 -14.00
N ALA A 236 11.60 10.94 -14.14
CA ALA A 236 12.31 11.17 -15.39
C ALA A 236 13.74 10.61 -15.41
N ALA A 237 14.38 10.49 -14.26
CA ALA A 237 15.76 10.03 -14.15
C ALA A 237 15.82 8.52 -13.87
N HIS A 238 16.84 7.86 -14.43
CA HIS A 238 17.13 6.45 -14.19
C HIS A 238 18.56 6.28 -13.66
N GLY A 239 18.81 5.19 -12.94
CA GLY A 239 20.14 4.83 -12.42
C GLY A 239 20.71 5.83 -11.41
N ARG A 240 22.03 6.02 -11.42
CA ARG A 240 22.77 6.73 -10.36
C ARG A 240 22.36 8.19 -10.17
N GLN A 241 21.95 8.88 -11.23
CA GLN A 241 21.53 10.28 -11.13
C GLN A 241 20.19 10.40 -10.38
N ALA A 242 19.24 9.51 -10.67
CA ALA A 242 17.97 9.44 -9.97
C ALA A 242 18.17 9.17 -8.48
N ALA A 243 19.02 8.18 -8.15
CA ALA A 243 19.38 7.85 -6.79
C ALA A 243 19.97 9.05 -6.02
N ALA A 244 20.89 9.81 -6.63
CA ALA A 244 21.48 11.00 -6.01
C ALA A 244 20.45 12.10 -5.76
N THR A 245 19.56 12.35 -6.73
CA THR A 245 18.47 13.34 -6.58
C THR A 245 17.48 12.92 -5.50
N LEU A 246 17.09 11.64 -5.46
CA LEU A 246 16.19 11.08 -4.46
C LEU A 246 16.77 11.19 -3.05
N LYS A 247 18.04 10.79 -2.87
CA LYS A 247 18.74 10.91 -1.59
C LYS A 247 18.79 12.35 -1.10
N ARG A 248 19.17 13.29 -1.98
CA ARG A 248 19.18 14.72 -1.63
C ARG A 248 17.78 15.21 -1.21
N ARG A 249 16.73 14.88 -1.96
CA ARG A 249 15.36 15.28 -1.62
C ARG A 249 14.89 14.65 -0.31
N ALA A 250 15.28 13.41 -0.05
CA ALA A 250 14.96 12.72 1.19
C ALA A 250 15.67 13.35 2.40
N ASP A 251 16.95 13.70 2.26
CA ASP A 251 17.69 14.44 3.29
C ASP A 251 17.08 15.81 3.57
N ASP A 252 16.71 16.55 2.51
CA ASP A 252 16.06 17.86 2.65
C ASP A 252 14.69 17.73 3.34
N ALA A 253 13.92 16.68 3.01
CA ALA A 253 12.67 16.37 3.69
C ALA A 253 12.89 15.98 5.16
N ALA A 254 13.90 15.15 5.46
CA ALA A 254 14.22 14.76 6.82
C ALA A 254 14.61 15.96 7.70
N ARG A 255 15.42 16.87 7.17
CA ARG A 255 15.79 18.12 7.87
C ARG A 255 14.58 19.03 8.09
N ALA A 256 13.74 19.21 7.07
CA ALA A 256 12.56 20.06 7.17
C ALA A 256 11.54 19.50 8.19
N LEU A 257 11.31 18.18 8.18
CA LEU A 257 10.41 17.50 9.11
C LEU A 257 10.96 17.50 10.54
N ALA A 258 12.28 17.40 10.72
CA ALA A 258 12.92 17.53 12.03
C ALA A 258 12.63 18.90 12.65
N GLY A 259 12.69 19.97 11.85
CA GLY A 259 12.27 21.31 12.27
C GLY A 259 10.78 21.41 12.65
N ALA A 260 9.94 20.55 12.08
CA ALA A 260 8.52 20.38 12.42
C ALA A 260 8.28 19.34 13.53
N GLY A 261 9.33 18.91 14.24
CA GLY A 261 9.25 17.99 15.38
C GLY A 261 9.07 16.51 15.02
N SER A 262 9.10 16.15 13.74
CA SER A 262 8.98 14.76 13.25
C SER A 262 10.33 14.25 12.76
N THR A 263 10.70 13.03 13.10
CA THR A 263 11.89 12.37 12.54
C THR A 263 11.50 11.63 11.27
N ALA A 264 12.27 11.78 10.19
CA ALA A 264 12.12 10.97 8.99
C ALA A 264 13.45 10.28 8.68
N THR A 265 13.40 8.96 8.53
CA THR A 265 14.58 8.13 8.24
C THR A 265 14.38 7.40 6.93
N VAL A 266 15.34 7.50 6.03
CA VAL A 266 15.36 6.71 4.79
C VAL A 266 15.40 5.22 5.15
N LEU A 267 14.52 4.43 4.52
CA LEU A 267 14.56 2.98 4.64
C LEU A 267 15.71 2.43 3.79
N ASP A 268 16.48 1.51 4.36
CA ASP A 268 17.44 0.69 3.61
C ASP A 268 16.72 -0.36 2.75
N GLY A 269 17.47 -1.10 1.93
CA GLY A 269 16.93 -2.14 1.05
C GLY A 269 16.02 -3.14 1.78
N PRO A 270 16.50 -3.83 2.84
CA PRO A 270 15.70 -4.79 3.58
C PRO A 270 14.43 -4.19 4.20
N ARG A 271 14.49 -3.00 4.81
CA ARG A 271 13.31 -2.36 5.39
C ARG A 271 12.33 -1.89 4.32
N ALA A 272 12.80 -1.44 3.16
CA ALA A 272 11.95 -1.09 2.03
C ALA A 272 11.22 -2.34 1.49
N VAL A 273 11.91 -3.47 1.34
CA VAL A 273 11.32 -4.76 0.99
C VAL A 273 10.24 -5.16 2.00
N ALA A 274 10.54 -5.08 3.30
CA ALA A 274 9.61 -5.45 4.36
C ALA A 274 8.32 -4.60 4.31
N VAL A 275 8.44 -3.29 4.07
CA VAL A 275 7.29 -2.37 3.91
C VAL A 275 6.46 -2.74 2.67
N LEU A 276 7.09 -2.99 1.53
CA LEU A 276 6.40 -3.37 0.31
C LEU A 276 5.71 -4.73 0.44
N ALA A 277 6.36 -5.71 1.07
CA ALA A 277 5.78 -7.02 1.35
C ALA A 277 4.57 -6.92 2.28
N ALA A 278 4.66 -6.09 3.33
CA ALA A 278 3.54 -5.80 4.23
C ALA A 278 2.40 -5.03 3.54
N ALA A 279 2.67 -4.32 2.45
CA ALA A 279 1.63 -3.69 1.63
C ALA A 279 0.93 -4.70 0.70
N ALA A 280 1.64 -5.71 0.22
CA ALA A 280 1.12 -6.75 -0.67
C ALA A 280 0.32 -7.85 0.04
N ASP A 281 0.50 -8.02 1.35
CA ASP A 281 -0.23 -9.01 2.16
C ASP A 281 -0.99 -8.33 3.32
N PRO A 282 -2.16 -7.73 3.05
CA PRO A 282 -2.96 -7.06 4.08
C PRO A 282 -3.62 -8.04 5.06
N THR A 283 -3.71 -9.32 4.69
CA THR A 283 -4.30 -10.40 5.50
C THR A 283 -3.29 -11.08 6.42
N ARG A 284 -2.00 -10.71 6.32
CA ARG A 284 -0.96 -11.25 7.19
C ARG A 284 -1.32 -10.95 8.63
N THR A 285 -1.80 -11.97 9.32
CA THR A 285 -2.03 -12.00 10.76
C THR A 285 -0.65 -12.20 11.39
N GLY A 286 0.10 -11.11 11.41
CA GLY A 286 1.52 -11.08 11.68
C GLY A 286 2.06 -9.83 11.00
N GLY A 287 2.22 -8.75 11.79
CA GLY A 287 2.85 -7.52 11.35
C GLY A 287 4.27 -7.70 10.80
N VAL A 288 4.93 -6.57 10.54
CA VAL A 288 6.23 -6.47 9.86
C VAL A 288 7.16 -7.61 10.26
N ALA A 289 7.64 -8.34 9.26
CA ALA A 289 8.56 -9.43 9.46
C ALA A 289 9.82 -8.95 10.20
N PRO A 290 10.48 -9.82 10.99
CA PRO A 290 11.74 -9.47 11.66
C PRO A 290 12.71 -8.83 10.66
N GLU A 291 13.52 -7.87 11.16
CA GLU A 291 14.52 -7.10 10.40
C GLU A 291 15.54 -7.97 9.63
N ASP A 292 15.50 -9.29 9.84
CA ASP A 292 16.41 -10.30 9.29
C ASP A 292 15.88 -11.07 8.07
N LEU A 293 14.79 -10.63 7.43
CA LEU A 293 14.40 -11.25 6.15
C LEU A 293 15.33 -10.77 5.02
N ALA A 294 16.13 -11.72 4.52
CA ALA A 294 16.89 -11.57 3.30
C ALA A 294 15.97 -11.22 2.11
N ALA A 295 16.44 -10.36 1.20
CA ALA A 295 15.73 -10.09 -0.06
C ALA A 295 15.53 -11.40 -0.85
N PRO A 296 14.52 -11.50 -1.75
CA PRO A 296 14.21 -12.73 -2.49
C PRO A 296 15.38 -13.33 -3.28
N ASP A 297 16.35 -12.49 -3.63
CA ASP A 297 17.55 -12.73 -4.41
C ASP A 297 18.85 -12.63 -3.59
N ALA A 298 18.75 -12.34 -2.28
CA ALA A 298 19.90 -12.35 -1.39
C ALA A 298 20.35 -13.79 -1.10
N VAL A 299 21.62 -14.07 -1.36
CA VAL A 299 22.25 -15.36 -1.06
C VAL A 299 22.35 -15.51 0.46
N ILE A 300 21.55 -16.42 1.02
CA ILE A 300 21.61 -16.77 2.45
C ILE A 300 22.83 -17.66 2.66
N THR A 301 23.92 -17.09 3.18
CA THR A 301 25.08 -17.86 3.63
C THR A 301 24.82 -18.39 5.04
N GLY A 302 25.00 -19.70 5.25
CA GLY A 302 24.95 -20.29 6.59
C GLY A 302 26.13 -19.80 7.46
N PRO A 303 26.06 -20.00 8.80
CA PRO A 303 27.17 -19.65 9.67
C PRO A 303 28.44 -20.40 9.22
N GLU A 304 29.50 -19.66 8.93
CA GLU A 304 30.83 -20.24 8.70
C GLU A 304 31.18 -21.05 9.95
N THR A 305 31.20 -22.37 9.78
CA THR A 305 31.72 -23.26 10.82
C THR A 305 33.22 -23.06 10.78
N GLU A 306 33.76 -22.24 11.67
CA GLU A 306 35.20 -22.18 11.92
C GLU A 306 35.66 -23.61 12.26
N GLN A 307 36.22 -24.30 11.25
CA GLN A 307 36.99 -25.51 11.48
C GLN A 307 38.24 -25.08 12.22
N GLN A 308 38.22 -25.27 13.55
CA GLN A 308 39.43 -25.33 14.34
C GLN A 308 40.30 -26.45 13.79
N GLU A 309 41.27 -26.09 12.95
CA GLU A 309 42.43 -26.92 12.67
C GLU A 309 43.27 -27.00 13.96
N GLU A 310 43.06 -28.05 14.75
CA GLU A 310 44.09 -28.55 15.66
C GLU A 310 45.17 -29.24 14.83
N GLY A 311 46.36 -28.62 14.81
CA GLY A 311 47.63 -29.17 14.29
C GLY A 311 48.80 -28.53 15.00
#